data_AF-A0A951GXR2-F1
#
_entry.id   AF-A0A951GXR2-F1
#
_cell.length_a   1.000
_cell.length_b   1.000
_cell.length_c   1.000
_cell.angle_alpha   90.00
_cell.angle_beta   90.00
_cell.angle_gamma   90.00
#
_symmetry.space_group_name_H-M   'P 1'
#
loop_
_entity.id
_entity.type
_entity.pdbx_description
1 polymer ?
#
loop_
_entity_poly.entity_id
_entity_poly.type
_entity_poly.pdbx_seq_one_letter_code
_entity_poly.pdbx_strand_id
1 'polypeptide(L)'
;AKRYFKALTAHDLDAAAACWAPGGVDRLVGAQELVAPEGIREYFGALFAAFPDFEMEVLELTTGRGRTAVRWRARGTFAGPEPFQGIAANGARIEIEGCDVLTVADERIVHNDAFFDSGDIVRQLGLLPPQGSTAETRLAKLANARTRIRSRIHGGEAQPIAEGVWLVRGGFPLRLMNVYLIEDDGGVSVFDAGIEHMGDTIATAAARLGGIKRVVLGHADADHRGAAPQLRAPTFCHPAEREAAQMPGPLRDYWQLDRLDPHGRLLLGKLLPVWDGGPVEVEGTVGEGERIADFTVVELPGHAPGLVGLFRESDRLALVSDCFYTLDIQTSIKGGPRVPHPAFNHDTDQARDSIRKLAALEPSAAWPGHADPVTEDVRTRLERAAARPSRRV
;
A
#
# COMPACT_ATOMS: atom_id res chain seq x y z
N ALA A 1 -39.49 -12.30 -7.08
CA ALA A 1 -38.75 -13.52 -6.65
C ALA A 1 -39.22 -14.77 -7.40
N LYS A 2 -40.23 -15.54 -6.95
CA LYS A 2 -40.60 -16.84 -7.56
C LYS A 2 -40.79 -16.81 -9.09
N ARG A 3 -41.47 -15.77 -9.62
CA ARG A 3 -41.65 -15.57 -11.06
C ARG A 3 -40.32 -15.45 -11.82
N TYR A 4 -39.38 -14.69 -11.27
CA TYR A 4 -38.07 -14.45 -11.88
C TYR A 4 -37.25 -15.74 -11.94
N PHE A 5 -37.09 -16.43 -10.81
CA PHE A 5 -36.37 -17.71 -10.76
C PHE A 5 -36.99 -18.77 -11.66
N LYS A 6 -38.33 -18.86 -11.72
CA LYS A 6 -39.02 -19.78 -12.64
C LYS A 6 -38.72 -19.45 -14.10
N ALA A 7 -38.63 -18.17 -14.47
CA ALA A 7 -38.28 -17.75 -15.82
C ALA A 7 -36.82 -18.12 -16.16
N LEU A 8 -35.89 -17.94 -15.22
CA LEU A 8 -34.50 -18.38 -15.39
C LEU A 8 -34.40 -19.90 -15.59
N THR A 9 -35.10 -20.70 -14.79
CA THR A 9 -35.15 -22.16 -14.96
C THR A 9 -35.71 -22.57 -16.33
N ALA A 10 -36.65 -21.79 -16.87
CA ALA A 10 -37.25 -22.03 -18.18
C ALA A 10 -36.44 -21.45 -19.36
N HIS A 11 -35.29 -20.81 -19.09
CA HIS A 11 -34.48 -20.06 -20.05
C HIS A 11 -35.27 -18.96 -20.78
N ASP A 12 -36.32 -18.45 -20.15
CA ASP A 12 -37.20 -17.41 -20.71
C ASP A 12 -36.68 -16.02 -20.31
N LEU A 13 -35.74 -15.50 -21.11
CA LEU A 13 -35.07 -14.22 -20.86
C LEU A 13 -36.05 -13.03 -20.87
N ASP A 14 -37.13 -13.11 -21.65
CA ASP A 14 -38.12 -12.03 -21.70
C ASP A 14 -38.99 -12.01 -20.45
N ALA A 15 -39.45 -13.17 -19.97
CA ALA A 15 -40.15 -13.27 -18.70
C ALA A 15 -39.24 -12.91 -17.51
N ALA A 16 -37.96 -13.26 -17.57
CA ALA A 16 -36.98 -12.91 -16.55
C ALA A 16 -36.77 -11.39 -16.51
N ALA A 17 -36.47 -10.76 -17.65
CA ALA A 17 -36.27 -9.32 -17.78
C ALA A 17 -37.54 -8.52 -17.38
N ALA A 18 -38.73 -9.01 -17.71
CA ALA A 18 -40.00 -8.38 -17.33
C ALA A 18 -40.27 -8.37 -15.82
N CYS A 19 -39.52 -9.15 -15.03
CA CYS A 19 -39.60 -9.09 -13.57
C CYS A 19 -38.82 -7.92 -12.96
N TRP A 20 -37.98 -7.24 -13.74
CA TRP A 20 -37.15 -6.13 -13.28
C TRP A 20 -37.76 -4.77 -13.60
N ALA A 21 -37.50 -3.78 -12.74
CA ALA A 21 -37.74 -2.39 -13.05
C ALA A 21 -36.64 -1.89 -14.02
N PRO A 22 -36.95 -0.98 -14.96
CA PRO A 22 -35.92 -0.32 -15.76
C PRO A 22 -34.89 0.36 -14.86
N GLY A 23 -33.60 0.11 -15.11
CA GLY A 23 -32.51 0.62 -14.28
C GLY A 23 -32.29 -0.13 -12.96
N GLY A 24 -33.05 -1.20 -12.69
CA GLY A 24 -32.81 -2.07 -11.55
C GLY A 24 -31.44 -2.75 -11.64
N VAL A 25 -30.79 -2.99 -10.49
CA VAL A 25 -29.40 -3.48 -10.43
C VAL A 25 -29.35 -4.90 -9.88
N ASP A 26 -28.71 -5.81 -10.62
CA ASP A 26 -28.33 -7.14 -10.13
C ASP A 26 -26.84 -7.16 -9.82
N ARG A 27 -26.50 -7.15 -8.53
CA ARG A 27 -25.13 -7.17 -8.06
C ARG A 27 -24.71 -8.59 -7.77
N LEU A 28 -23.95 -9.19 -8.68
CA LEU A 28 -23.25 -10.44 -8.45
C LEU A 28 -22.04 -10.14 -7.56
N VAL A 29 -22.18 -10.37 -6.25
CA VAL A 29 -21.23 -9.88 -5.25
C VAL A 29 -19.84 -10.49 -5.47
N GLY A 30 -18.83 -9.63 -5.62
CA GLY A 30 -17.46 -10.06 -5.92
C GLY A 30 -17.19 -10.38 -7.40
N ALA A 31 -18.17 -10.18 -8.28
CA ALA A 31 -18.05 -10.36 -9.73
C ALA A 31 -18.37 -9.05 -10.49
N GLN A 32 -19.64 -8.81 -10.84
CA GLN A 32 -20.05 -7.68 -11.67
C GLN A 32 -21.47 -7.20 -11.32
N GLU A 33 -21.82 -5.99 -11.79
CA GLU A 33 -23.17 -5.44 -11.69
C GLU A 33 -23.85 -5.47 -13.07
N LEU A 34 -25.10 -5.91 -13.10
CA LEU A 34 -25.95 -5.93 -14.28
C LEU A 34 -27.05 -4.87 -14.13
N VAL A 35 -27.28 -4.10 -15.19
CA VAL A 35 -28.39 -3.12 -15.21
C VAL A 35 -29.53 -3.67 -16.06
N ALA A 36 -30.72 -3.77 -15.47
CA ALA A 36 -31.88 -4.32 -16.12
C ALA A 36 -32.58 -3.31 -17.06
N PRO A 37 -33.23 -3.78 -18.14
CA PRO A 37 -33.37 -5.18 -18.53
C PRO A 37 -32.24 -5.75 -19.40
N GLU A 38 -31.47 -4.91 -20.12
CA GLU A 38 -30.49 -5.36 -21.12
C GLU A 38 -29.37 -6.20 -20.51
N GLY A 39 -28.78 -5.75 -19.39
CA GLY A 39 -27.70 -6.49 -18.72
C GLY A 39 -28.13 -7.86 -18.20
N ILE A 40 -29.41 -8.02 -17.83
CA ILE A 40 -29.98 -9.32 -17.45
C ILE A 40 -30.05 -10.24 -18.66
N ARG A 41 -30.55 -9.74 -19.79
CA ARG A 41 -30.65 -10.54 -21.04
C ARG A 41 -29.28 -10.97 -21.55
N GLU A 42 -28.33 -10.05 -21.60
CA GLU A 42 -26.98 -10.32 -22.09
C GLU A 42 -26.28 -11.36 -21.22
N TYR A 43 -26.29 -11.19 -19.90
CA TYR A 43 -25.61 -12.09 -18.98
C TYR A 43 -26.23 -13.50 -18.98
N PHE A 44 -27.54 -13.60 -18.74
CA PHE A 44 -28.20 -14.91 -18.67
C PHE A 44 -28.28 -15.58 -20.04
N GLY A 45 -28.37 -14.81 -21.13
CA GLY A 45 -28.26 -15.36 -22.49
C GLY A 45 -26.90 -15.99 -22.75
N ALA A 46 -25.81 -15.31 -22.39
CA ALA A 46 -24.46 -15.88 -22.46
C ALA A 46 -24.31 -17.10 -21.53
N LEU A 47 -24.88 -17.06 -20.32
CA LEU A 47 -24.85 -18.17 -19.37
C LEU A 47 -25.56 -19.41 -19.93
N PHE A 48 -26.76 -19.26 -20.48
CA PHE A 48 -27.52 -20.39 -21.05
C PHE A 48 -26.87 -20.93 -22.33
N ALA A 49 -26.25 -20.07 -23.14
CA ALA A 49 -25.44 -20.51 -24.28
C ALA A 49 -24.21 -21.33 -23.83
N ALA A 50 -23.59 -20.96 -22.71
CA ALA A 50 -22.45 -21.63 -22.12
C ALA A 50 -22.80 -22.96 -21.43
N PHE A 51 -23.96 -23.01 -20.77
CA PHE A 51 -24.50 -24.15 -20.05
C PHE A 51 -25.89 -24.50 -20.60
N PRO A 52 -25.98 -25.25 -21.73
CA PRO A 52 -27.26 -25.50 -22.40
C PRO A 52 -28.28 -26.28 -21.55
N ASP A 53 -27.80 -27.05 -20.58
CA ASP A 53 -28.59 -27.81 -19.61
C ASP A 53 -28.69 -27.10 -18.25
N PHE A 54 -28.45 -25.78 -18.20
CA PHE A 54 -28.52 -25.02 -16.97
C PHE A 54 -29.88 -25.16 -16.29
N GLU A 55 -29.87 -25.55 -15.03
CA GLU A 55 -31.05 -25.66 -14.19
C GLU A 55 -30.82 -24.87 -12.91
N MET A 56 -31.85 -24.19 -12.43
CA MET A 56 -31.84 -23.52 -11.13
C MET A 56 -33.09 -23.90 -10.33
N GLU A 57 -32.87 -24.40 -9.12
CA GLU A 57 -33.87 -24.84 -8.16
C GLU A 57 -33.90 -23.87 -6.97
N VAL A 58 -35.08 -23.35 -6.62
CA VAL A 58 -35.26 -22.59 -5.39
C VAL A 58 -35.41 -23.56 -4.22
N LEU A 59 -34.44 -23.57 -3.31
CA LEU A 59 -34.42 -24.42 -2.12
C LEU A 59 -35.26 -23.83 -0.98
N GLU A 60 -35.13 -22.52 -0.76
CA GLU A 60 -35.78 -21.83 0.35
C GLU A 60 -36.05 -20.37 -0.01
N LEU A 61 -37.14 -19.81 0.53
CA LEU A 61 -37.50 -18.41 0.32
C LEU A 61 -38.07 -17.81 1.59
N THR A 62 -37.54 -16.65 1.98
CA THR A 62 -38.02 -15.86 3.12
C THR A 62 -38.25 -14.41 2.71
N THR A 63 -39.41 -13.83 3.06
CA THR A 63 -39.75 -12.43 2.74
C THR A 63 -40.05 -11.66 4.01
N GLY A 64 -39.50 -10.45 4.11
CA GLY A 64 -39.76 -9.53 5.22
C GLY A 64 -39.29 -8.11 4.92
N ARG A 65 -40.04 -7.11 5.38
CA ARG A 65 -39.69 -5.68 5.28
C ARG A 65 -39.29 -5.23 3.85
N GLY A 66 -40.02 -5.69 2.84
CA GLY A 66 -39.77 -5.32 1.42
C GLY A 66 -38.58 -6.04 0.76
N ARG A 67 -37.93 -6.98 1.45
CA ARG A 67 -36.85 -7.79 0.92
C ARG A 67 -37.23 -9.27 0.88
N THR A 68 -36.70 -10.01 -0.09
CA THR A 68 -36.88 -11.45 -0.21
C THR A 68 -35.53 -12.11 -0.39
N ALA A 69 -35.15 -12.96 0.57
CA ALA A 69 -34.01 -13.85 0.46
C ALA A 69 -34.43 -15.14 -0.25
N VAL A 70 -33.66 -15.59 -1.24
CA VAL A 70 -33.92 -16.80 -2.01
C VAL A 70 -32.67 -17.65 -2.02
N ARG A 71 -32.67 -18.79 -1.31
CA ARG A 71 -31.60 -19.79 -1.44
C ARG A 71 -31.92 -20.68 -2.63
N TRP A 72 -30.95 -20.88 -3.49
CA TRP A 72 -31.09 -21.68 -4.70
C TRP A 72 -29.90 -22.59 -4.91
N ARG A 73 -30.11 -23.61 -5.73
CA ARG A 73 -29.08 -24.49 -6.27
C ARG A 73 -29.13 -24.42 -7.79
N ALA A 74 -28.00 -24.24 -8.44
CA ALA A 74 -27.90 -24.31 -9.88
C ALA A 74 -26.97 -25.44 -10.32
N ARG A 75 -27.28 -26.04 -11.46
CA ARG A 75 -26.50 -27.11 -12.08
C ARG A 75 -26.35 -26.83 -13.57
N GLY A 76 -25.27 -27.30 -14.17
CA GLY A 76 -25.11 -27.24 -15.61
C GLY A 76 -23.82 -27.91 -16.05
N THR A 77 -23.72 -28.19 -17.35
CA THR A 77 -22.55 -28.75 -18.01
C THR A 77 -21.96 -27.67 -18.92
N PHE A 78 -20.68 -27.37 -18.73
CA PHE A 78 -20.00 -26.34 -19.51
C PHE A 78 -19.67 -26.84 -20.91
N ALA A 79 -20.63 -26.69 -21.82
CA ALA A 79 -20.63 -27.31 -23.15
C ALA A 79 -20.97 -26.34 -24.30
N GLY A 80 -21.06 -25.04 -24.00
CA GLY A 80 -21.36 -24.02 -25.00
C GLY A 80 -20.32 -23.92 -26.12
N PRO A 81 -20.73 -23.47 -27.32
CA PRO A 81 -19.85 -23.38 -28.48
C PRO A 81 -18.83 -22.22 -28.36
N GLU A 82 -19.15 -21.19 -27.59
CA GLU A 82 -18.33 -19.99 -27.40
C GLU A 82 -17.72 -19.96 -25.99
N PRO A 83 -16.56 -19.30 -25.81
CA PRO A 83 -15.99 -19.09 -24.49
C PRO A 83 -16.91 -18.28 -23.57
N PHE A 84 -17.08 -18.72 -22.32
CA PHE A 84 -17.80 -17.98 -21.29
C PHE A 84 -16.81 -17.34 -20.33
N GLN A 85 -16.88 -16.02 -20.18
CA GLN A 85 -15.92 -15.24 -19.37
C GLN A 85 -14.45 -15.53 -19.70
N GLY A 86 -14.16 -15.77 -20.97
CA GLY A 86 -12.80 -16.05 -21.48
C GLY A 86 -12.33 -17.51 -21.29
N ILE A 87 -13.19 -18.41 -20.81
CA ILE A 87 -12.87 -19.83 -20.63
C ILE A 87 -13.57 -20.63 -21.72
N ALA A 88 -12.85 -21.51 -22.40
CA ALA A 88 -13.46 -22.43 -23.37
C ALA A 88 -14.21 -23.56 -22.65
N ALA A 89 -15.36 -23.94 -23.18
CA ALA A 89 -16.13 -25.08 -22.69
C ALA A 89 -15.27 -26.36 -22.65
N ASN A 90 -15.31 -27.06 -21.52
CA ASN A 90 -14.46 -28.23 -21.26
C ASN A 90 -15.26 -29.47 -20.82
N GLY A 91 -16.60 -29.40 -20.87
CA GLY A 91 -17.50 -30.46 -20.47
C GLY A 91 -17.61 -30.68 -18.96
N ALA A 92 -17.01 -29.79 -18.14
CA ALA A 92 -17.14 -29.90 -16.69
C ALA A 92 -18.59 -29.70 -16.25
N ARG A 93 -19.04 -30.53 -15.31
CA ARG A 93 -20.33 -30.36 -14.66
C ARG A 93 -20.15 -29.53 -13.40
N ILE A 94 -20.99 -28.51 -13.25
CA ILE A 94 -21.02 -27.67 -12.07
C ILE A 94 -22.30 -27.90 -11.26
N GLU A 95 -22.18 -27.82 -9.95
CA GLU A 95 -23.29 -27.71 -9.01
C GLU A 95 -22.93 -26.66 -7.97
N ILE A 96 -23.72 -25.59 -7.88
CA ILE A 96 -23.46 -24.47 -6.98
C ILE A 96 -24.71 -24.13 -6.18
N GLU A 97 -24.51 -23.70 -4.94
CA GLU A 97 -25.57 -23.08 -4.15
C GLU A 97 -25.29 -21.58 -3.99
N GLY A 98 -26.36 -20.80 -3.95
CA GLY A 98 -26.29 -19.37 -3.78
C GLY A 98 -27.49 -18.81 -3.04
N CYS A 99 -27.45 -17.52 -2.77
CA CYS A 99 -28.50 -16.78 -2.11
C CYS A 99 -28.66 -15.40 -2.75
N ASP A 100 -29.89 -15.06 -3.11
CA ASP A 100 -30.23 -13.75 -3.66
C ASP A 100 -31.05 -12.97 -2.64
N VAL A 101 -30.65 -11.72 -2.39
CA VAL A 101 -31.40 -10.78 -1.54
C VAL A 101 -32.04 -9.71 -2.41
N LEU A 102 -33.28 -9.99 -2.82
CA LEU A 102 -34.05 -9.15 -3.72
C LEU A 102 -34.76 -8.03 -2.95
N THR A 103 -34.65 -6.79 -3.44
CA THR A 103 -35.55 -5.68 -3.08
C THR A 103 -36.59 -5.50 -4.17
N VAL A 104 -37.87 -5.50 -3.77
CA VAL A 104 -39.00 -5.43 -4.71
C VAL A 104 -39.83 -4.18 -4.41
N ALA A 105 -40.09 -3.39 -5.44
CA ALA A 105 -40.98 -2.23 -5.41
C ALA A 105 -41.91 -2.28 -6.63
N ASP A 106 -43.18 -1.91 -6.45
CA ASP A 106 -44.20 -1.94 -7.52
C ASP A 106 -44.22 -3.27 -8.30
N GLU A 107 -44.15 -4.38 -7.55
CA GLU A 107 -44.12 -5.76 -8.05
C GLU A 107 -42.92 -6.13 -8.94
N ARG A 108 -41.94 -5.24 -9.06
CA ARG A 108 -40.71 -5.44 -9.85
C ARG A 108 -39.47 -5.44 -8.97
N ILE A 109 -38.46 -6.18 -9.40
CA ILE A 109 -37.15 -6.18 -8.75
C ILE A 109 -36.45 -4.86 -9.09
N VAL A 110 -36.05 -4.12 -8.07
CA VAL A 110 -35.27 -2.87 -8.22
C VAL A 110 -33.81 -3.05 -7.86
N HIS A 111 -33.49 -4.03 -7.00
CA HIS A 111 -32.13 -4.37 -6.61
C HIS A 111 -32.05 -5.85 -6.23
N ASN A 112 -30.91 -6.48 -6.50
CA ASN A 112 -30.55 -7.81 -6.01
C ASN A 112 -29.09 -7.82 -5.58
N ASP A 113 -28.80 -8.41 -4.43
CA ASP A 113 -27.45 -8.85 -4.08
C ASP A 113 -27.40 -10.37 -4.16
N ALA A 114 -26.72 -10.90 -5.19
CA ALA A 114 -26.56 -12.33 -5.44
C ALA A 114 -25.21 -12.83 -4.91
N PHE A 115 -25.26 -13.78 -3.99
CA PHE A 115 -24.10 -14.39 -3.35
C PHE A 115 -23.93 -15.84 -3.78
N PHE A 116 -22.75 -16.20 -4.27
CA PHE A 116 -22.38 -17.57 -4.62
C PHE A 116 -20.85 -17.73 -4.51
N ASP A 117 -20.36 -18.96 -4.40
CA ASP A 117 -18.92 -19.24 -4.34
C ASP A 117 -18.32 -19.31 -5.75
N SER A 118 -17.82 -18.18 -6.23
CA SER A 118 -17.12 -18.11 -7.52
C SER A 118 -15.81 -18.91 -7.54
N GLY A 119 -15.15 -19.07 -6.39
CA GLY A 119 -13.93 -19.86 -6.26
C GLY A 119 -14.20 -21.36 -6.45
N ASP A 120 -15.36 -21.84 -5.99
CA ASP A 120 -15.80 -23.21 -6.22
C ASP A 120 -16.14 -23.48 -7.68
N ILE A 121 -16.79 -22.54 -8.39
CA ILE A 121 -17.01 -22.63 -9.85
C ILE A 121 -15.67 -22.84 -10.56
N VAL A 122 -14.68 -21.99 -10.30
CA VAL A 122 -13.36 -22.07 -10.93
C VAL A 122 -12.66 -23.41 -10.64
N ARG A 123 -12.86 -23.99 -9.45
CA ARG A 123 -12.37 -25.33 -9.11
C ARG A 123 -13.11 -26.43 -9.86
N GLN A 124 -14.44 -26.39 -9.92
CA GLN A 124 -15.25 -27.38 -10.65
C GLN A 124 -14.97 -27.34 -12.16
N LEU A 125 -14.64 -26.16 -12.71
CA LEU A 125 -14.15 -26.00 -14.08
C LEU A 125 -12.69 -26.47 -14.29
N GLY A 126 -11.99 -26.88 -13.22
CA GLY A 126 -10.63 -27.43 -13.30
C GLY A 126 -9.51 -26.38 -13.42
N LEU A 127 -9.82 -25.10 -13.26
CA LEU A 127 -8.83 -24.01 -13.33
C LEU A 127 -8.08 -23.77 -12.02
N LEU A 128 -8.64 -24.25 -10.91
CA LEU A 128 -7.99 -24.30 -9.60
C LEU A 128 -7.94 -25.74 -9.09
N PRO A 129 -6.90 -26.11 -8.33
CA PRO A 129 -6.84 -27.42 -7.71
C PRO A 129 -7.98 -27.61 -6.70
N PRO A 130 -8.44 -28.86 -6.48
CA PRO A 130 -9.47 -29.14 -5.50
C PRO A 130 -9.06 -28.68 -4.09
N GLN A 131 -10.03 -28.25 -3.30
CA GLN A 131 -9.81 -27.79 -1.94
C GLN A 131 -9.23 -28.93 -1.08
N GLY A 132 -8.20 -28.63 -0.30
CA GLY A 132 -7.48 -29.59 0.54
C GLY A 132 -6.56 -30.54 -0.23
N SER A 133 -6.41 -30.37 -1.55
CA SER A 133 -5.56 -31.25 -2.35
C SER A 133 -4.06 -30.97 -2.14
N THR A 134 -3.24 -31.96 -2.47
CA THR A 134 -1.78 -31.80 -2.48
C THR A 134 -1.33 -30.78 -3.53
N ALA A 135 -2.07 -30.65 -4.64
CA ALA A 135 -1.83 -29.65 -5.67
C ALA A 135 -2.06 -28.22 -5.15
N GLU A 136 -3.15 -27.98 -4.41
CA GLU A 136 -3.43 -26.69 -3.76
C GLU A 136 -2.31 -26.32 -2.77
N THR A 137 -1.88 -27.29 -1.95
CA THR A 137 -0.77 -27.10 -1.00
C THR A 137 0.53 -26.72 -1.72
N ARG A 138 0.84 -27.35 -2.86
CA ARG A 138 2.03 -27.02 -3.67
C ARG A 138 1.93 -25.62 -4.26
N LEU A 139 0.77 -25.23 -4.78
CA LEU A 139 0.52 -23.90 -5.32
C LEU A 139 0.70 -22.82 -4.24
N ALA A 140 0.16 -23.04 -3.04
CA ALA A 140 0.35 -22.16 -1.90
C ALA A 140 1.83 -22.04 -1.49
N LYS A 141 2.59 -23.15 -1.47
CA LYS A 141 4.03 -23.12 -1.21
C LYS A 141 4.80 -22.31 -2.26
N LEU A 142 4.44 -22.42 -3.53
CA LEU A 142 5.06 -21.64 -4.61
C LEU A 142 4.75 -20.15 -4.46
N ALA A 143 3.50 -19.80 -4.16
CA ALA A 143 3.10 -18.42 -3.87
C ALA A 143 3.90 -17.86 -2.68
N ASN A 144 4.01 -18.61 -1.58
CA ASN A 144 4.80 -18.22 -0.41
C ASN A 144 6.29 -18.04 -0.73
N ALA A 145 6.86 -18.89 -1.58
CA ALA A 145 8.25 -18.73 -2.03
C ALA A 145 8.43 -17.42 -2.82
N ARG A 146 7.49 -17.09 -3.72
CA ARG A 146 7.50 -15.82 -4.46
C ARG A 146 7.37 -14.61 -3.52
N THR A 147 6.50 -14.69 -2.51
CA THR A 147 6.36 -13.65 -1.47
C THR A 147 7.67 -13.45 -0.70
N ARG A 148 8.37 -14.52 -0.32
CA ARG A 148 9.69 -14.41 0.36
C ARG A 148 10.76 -13.79 -0.52
N ILE A 149 10.75 -14.03 -1.83
CA ILE A 149 11.68 -13.39 -2.76
C ILE A 149 11.36 -11.90 -2.88
N ARG A 150 10.06 -11.53 -3.01
CA ARG A 150 9.64 -10.12 -3.02
C ARG A 150 10.02 -9.41 -1.72
N SER A 151 9.76 -10.00 -0.55
CA SER A 151 10.08 -9.35 0.73
C SER A 151 11.57 -9.02 0.87
N ARG A 152 12.47 -9.83 0.30
CA ARG A 152 13.91 -9.50 0.28
C ARG A 152 14.23 -8.16 -0.40
N ILE A 153 13.43 -7.77 -1.38
CA ILE A 153 13.52 -6.52 -2.15
C ILE A 153 12.80 -5.38 -1.43
N HIS A 154 11.67 -5.67 -0.77
CA HIS A 154 10.76 -4.68 -0.19
C HIS A 154 11.17 -4.20 1.22
N GLY A 155 12.13 -4.86 1.89
CA GLY A 155 12.68 -4.42 3.18
C GLY A 155 12.88 -5.54 4.21
N GLY A 156 13.49 -5.20 5.35
CA GLY A 156 13.62 -6.10 6.51
C GLY A 156 12.38 -6.09 7.41
N GLU A 157 12.29 -7.08 8.31
CA GLU A 157 11.30 -7.02 9.40
C GLU A 157 11.57 -5.83 10.32
N ALA A 158 10.53 -5.31 10.97
CA ALA A 158 10.64 -4.23 11.94
C ALA A 158 11.49 -4.68 13.15
N GLN A 159 12.53 -3.92 13.47
CA GLN A 159 13.46 -4.19 14.56
C GLN A 159 13.29 -3.16 15.67
N PRO A 160 13.06 -3.55 16.94
CA PRO A 160 12.98 -2.58 18.02
C PRO A 160 14.35 -1.90 18.19
N ILE A 161 14.35 -0.57 18.25
CA ILE A 161 15.55 0.25 18.49
C ILE A 161 15.50 1.01 19.81
N ALA A 162 14.30 1.21 20.35
CA ALA A 162 14.03 1.74 21.68
C ALA A 162 12.62 1.32 22.11
N GLU A 163 12.24 1.63 23.35
CA GLU A 163 10.86 1.43 23.82
C GLU A 163 9.87 2.19 22.94
N GLY A 164 8.85 1.49 22.43
CA GLY A 164 7.84 2.04 21.52
C GLY A 164 8.37 2.47 20.15
N VAL A 165 9.58 2.08 19.74
CA VAL A 165 10.17 2.51 18.44
C VAL A 165 10.79 1.35 17.69
N TRP A 166 10.36 1.15 16.45
CA TRP A 166 10.87 0.13 15.54
C TRP A 166 11.43 0.73 14.27
N LEU A 167 12.51 0.12 13.77
CA LEU A 167 13.13 0.42 12.48
C LEU A 167 12.67 -0.59 11.42
N VAL A 168 12.14 -0.10 10.31
CA VAL A 168 11.98 -0.85 9.07
C VAL A 168 13.04 -0.36 8.09
N ARG A 169 13.99 -1.24 7.75
CA ARG A 169 15.10 -0.90 6.84
C ARG A 169 14.92 -1.53 5.46
N GLY A 170 14.90 -0.70 4.42
CA GLY A 170 14.66 -1.13 3.04
C GLY A 170 15.59 -0.46 2.02
N GLY A 171 15.29 -0.65 0.73
CA GLY A 171 16.13 -0.22 -0.39
C GLY A 171 17.05 -1.34 -0.88
N PHE A 172 16.71 -1.98 -2.01
CA PHE A 172 17.55 -3.00 -2.63
C PHE A 172 18.75 -2.36 -3.37
N PRO A 173 19.95 -2.97 -3.36
CA PRO A 173 20.34 -4.21 -2.67
C PRO A 173 20.90 -4.01 -1.25
N LEU A 174 21.29 -2.79 -0.88
CA LEU A 174 22.12 -2.54 0.31
C LEU A 174 21.34 -2.30 1.61
N ARG A 175 20.02 -2.15 1.52
CA ARG A 175 19.10 -1.84 2.63
C ARG A 175 19.55 -0.63 3.43
N LEU A 176 19.54 0.54 2.80
CA LEU A 176 20.05 1.77 3.41
C LEU A 176 18.95 2.70 3.92
N MET A 177 17.71 2.57 3.47
CA MET A 177 16.61 3.49 3.80
C MET A 177 15.98 3.12 5.14
N ASN A 178 15.92 4.05 6.08
CA ASN A 178 15.32 3.87 7.38
C ASN A 178 13.92 4.47 7.41
N VAL A 179 12.95 3.69 7.88
CA VAL A 179 11.61 4.14 8.25
C VAL A 179 11.39 3.78 9.70
N TYR A 180 10.83 4.70 10.48
CA TYR A 180 10.58 4.48 11.90
C TYR A 180 9.08 4.32 12.16
N LEU A 181 8.73 3.28 12.90
CA LEU A 181 7.39 3.09 13.45
C LEU A 181 7.47 3.50 14.92
N ILE A 182 6.65 4.46 15.32
CA ILE A 182 6.60 5.01 16.68
C ILE A 182 5.24 4.66 17.25
N GLU A 183 5.20 4.01 18.41
CA GLU A 183 3.96 3.69 19.12
C GLU A 183 3.12 4.95 19.36
N ASP A 184 1.85 4.88 19.02
CA ASP A 184 0.91 6.01 19.04
C ASP A 184 -0.53 5.51 19.23
N ASP A 185 -1.02 5.59 20.47
CA ASP A 185 -2.42 5.30 20.87
C ASP A 185 -3.03 4.05 20.20
N GLY A 186 -2.43 2.89 20.48
CA GLY A 186 -2.90 1.59 19.98
C GLY A 186 -2.64 1.37 18.48
N GLY A 187 -1.77 2.17 17.86
CA GLY A 187 -1.21 1.98 16.53
C GLY A 187 0.20 2.56 16.46
N VAL A 188 0.63 2.98 15.27
CA VAL A 188 1.92 3.65 15.07
C VAL A 188 1.82 4.91 14.21
N SER A 189 2.60 5.94 14.59
CA SER A 189 3.03 7.02 13.71
C SER A 189 4.24 6.55 12.90
N VAL A 190 4.20 6.73 11.58
CA VAL A 190 5.28 6.36 10.67
C VAL A 190 6.11 7.61 10.38
N PHE A 191 7.39 7.62 10.75
CA PHE A 191 8.31 8.73 10.46
C PHE A 191 9.24 8.36 9.29
N ASP A 192 9.16 9.16 8.23
CA ASP A 192 9.54 8.81 6.84
C ASP A 192 8.81 7.58 6.29
N ALA A 193 8.82 7.39 4.98
CA ALA A 193 8.14 6.31 4.27
C ALA A 193 9.06 5.51 3.34
N GLY A 194 10.35 5.83 3.26
CA GLY A 194 11.27 5.07 2.43
C GLY A 194 10.97 5.21 0.94
N ILE A 195 11.42 4.24 0.14
CA ILE A 195 11.17 4.14 -1.29
C ILE A 195 9.83 3.45 -1.60
N GLU A 196 9.28 3.64 -2.80
CA GLU A 196 8.00 3.06 -3.27
C GLU A 196 7.81 1.59 -2.87
N HIS A 197 8.81 0.75 -3.12
CA HIS A 197 8.73 -0.70 -2.84
C HIS A 197 8.67 -1.08 -1.36
N MET A 198 8.83 -0.12 -0.43
CA MET A 198 8.73 -0.40 1.00
C MET A 198 7.29 -0.42 1.53
N GLY A 199 6.30 0.02 0.74
CA GLY A 199 4.91 0.16 1.18
C GLY A 199 4.32 -1.09 1.84
N ASP A 200 4.40 -2.24 1.18
CA ASP A 200 3.91 -3.52 1.72
C ASP A 200 4.60 -3.91 3.03
N THR A 201 5.91 -3.67 3.14
CA THR A 201 6.71 -4.01 4.32
C THR A 201 6.32 -3.13 5.51
N ILE A 202 6.20 -1.82 5.28
CA ILE A 202 5.80 -0.84 6.30
C ILE A 202 4.37 -1.13 6.75
N ALA A 203 3.43 -1.30 5.83
CA ALA A 203 2.02 -1.59 6.13
C ALA A 203 1.86 -2.89 6.91
N THR A 204 2.59 -3.95 6.53
CA THR A 204 2.56 -5.24 7.24
C THR A 204 3.13 -5.11 8.65
N ALA A 205 4.25 -4.39 8.81
CA ALA A 205 4.85 -4.16 10.12
C ALA A 205 3.93 -3.34 11.03
N ALA A 206 3.40 -2.24 10.52
CA ALA A 206 2.46 -1.38 11.26
C ALA A 206 1.17 -2.13 11.63
N ALA A 207 0.61 -2.96 10.75
CA ALA A 207 -0.59 -3.75 11.06
C ALA A 207 -0.40 -4.69 12.26
N ARG A 208 0.81 -5.24 12.45
CA ARG A 208 1.16 -6.06 13.63
C ARG A 208 1.25 -5.24 14.91
N LEU A 209 1.42 -3.92 14.79
CA LEU A 209 1.56 -2.95 15.88
C LEU A 209 0.28 -2.11 16.05
N GLY A 210 -0.86 -2.55 15.51
CA GLY A 210 -2.16 -1.85 15.67
C GLY A 210 -2.57 -0.95 14.50
N GLY A 211 -1.78 -0.90 13.43
CA GLY A 211 -2.07 -0.14 12.21
C GLY A 211 -1.44 1.26 12.20
N ILE A 212 -1.47 1.91 11.03
CA ILE A 212 -0.89 3.24 10.83
C ILE A 212 -1.91 4.30 11.25
N LYS A 213 -1.51 5.22 12.14
CA LYS A 213 -2.30 6.39 12.54
C LYS A 213 -2.09 7.56 11.60
N ARG A 214 -0.82 7.83 11.27
CA ARG A 214 -0.38 8.90 10.39
C ARG A 214 1.01 8.61 9.84
N VAL A 215 1.36 9.26 8.75
CA VAL A 215 2.71 9.35 8.21
C VAL A 215 3.21 10.77 8.44
N VAL A 216 4.43 10.92 8.95
CA VAL A 216 5.12 12.20 9.11
C VAL A 216 6.38 12.13 8.27
N LEU A 217 6.42 12.90 7.20
CA LEU A 217 7.61 13.00 6.35
C LEU A 217 8.62 13.92 7.01
N GLY A 218 9.84 13.41 7.26
CA GLY A 218 10.97 14.22 7.69
C GLY A 218 11.35 15.25 6.64
N HIS A 219 11.28 14.86 5.37
CA HIS A 219 11.27 15.76 4.21
C HIS A 219 10.69 15.03 3.00
N ALA A 220 10.55 15.70 1.87
CA ALA A 220 9.78 15.17 0.76
C ALA A 220 10.56 14.27 -0.22
N ASP A 221 11.87 14.05 -0.10
CA ASP A 221 12.63 13.35 -1.16
C ASP A 221 12.13 11.93 -1.44
N ALA A 222 12.40 11.43 -2.65
CA ALA A 222 11.76 10.23 -3.18
C ALA A 222 11.96 8.98 -2.32
N ASP A 223 13.09 8.89 -1.64
CA ASP A 223 13.47 7.84 -0.70
C ASP A 223 12.96 8.06 0.74
N HIS A 224 12.19 9.13 0.98
CA HIS A 224 11.51 9.41 2.24
C HIS A 224 10.00 9.52 2.07
N ARG A 225 9.49 9.95 0.92
CA ARG A 225 8.05 9.97 0.62
C ARG A 225 7.57 8.79 -0.21
N GLY A 226 8.48 8.01 -0.79
CA GLY A 226 8.21 7.06 -1.86
C GLY A 226 7.07 6.08 -1.59
N ALA A 227 7.02 5.49 -0.39
CA ALA A 227 5.93 4.55 -0.06
C ALA A 227 4.64 5.21 0.43
N ALA A 228 4.66 6.50 0.79
CA ALA A 228 3.53 7.17 1.45
C ALA A 228 2.20 7.04 0.68
N PRO A 229 2.13 7.15 -0.67
CA PRO A 229 0.89 6.97 -1.42
C PRO A 229 0.23 5.59 -1.21
N GLN A 230 1.04 4.55 -0.98
CA GLN A 230 0.56 3.18 -0.80
C GLN A 230 0.05 2.90 0.63
N LEU A 231 0.50 3.69 1.61
CA LEU A 231 0.14 3.49 3.02
C LEU A 231 -1.29 3.93 3.33
N ARG A 232 -1.89 4.79 2.49
CA ARG A 232 -3.28 5.27 2.61
C ARG A 232 -3.63 5.78 4.02
N ALA A 233 -2.73 6.55 4.60
CA ALA A 233 -2.88 7.14 5.92
C ALA A 233 -2.72 8.66 5.85
N PRO A 234 -3.32 9.41 6.81
CA PRO A 234 -3.11 10.85 6.95
C PRO A 234 -1.62 11.20 6.93
N THR A 235 -1.20 12.01 5.95
CA THR A 235 0.20 12.37 5.78
C THR A 235 0.45 13.83 6.13
N PHE A 236 1.48 14.05 6.94
CA PHE A 236 1.91 15.35 7.44
C PHE A 236 3.36 15.58 7.04
N CYS A 237 3.70 16.84 6.77
CA CYS A 237 5.07 17.29 6.55
C CYS A 237 5.22 18.73 7.02
N HIS A 238 6.44 19.25 7.02
CA HIS A 238 6.64 20.68 7.24
C HIS A 238 5.96 21.52 6.14
N PRO A 239 5.43 22.73 6.42
CA PRO A 239 4.80 23.58 5.40
C PRO A 239 5.67 23.83 4.16
N ALA A 240 6.98 23.99 4.35
CA ALA A 240 7.93 24.20 3.23
C ALA A 240 8.15 22.95 2.35
N GLU A 241 7.79 21.75 2.85
CA GLU A 241 7.89 20.50 2.08
C GLU A 241 6.58 20.16 1.35
N ARG A 242 5.49 20.90 1.61
CA ARG A 242 4.15 20.54 1.13
C ARG A 242 4.04 20.53 -0.39
N GLU A 243 4.64 21.52 -1.06
CA GLU A 243 4.70 21.56 -2.52
C GLU A 243 5.53 20.37 -3.03
N ALA A 244 6.72 20.20 -2.47
CA ALA A 244 7.67 19.15 -2.80
C ALA A 244 7.11 17.72 -2.64
N ALA A 245 6.22 17.48 -1.67
CA ALA A 245 5.56 16.19 -1.44
C ALA A 245 4.45 15.88 -2.47
N GLN A 246 3.81 16.92 -3.01
CA GLN A 246 2.73 16.81 -4.00
C GLN A 246 3.21 16.91 -5.45
N MET A 247 4.50 17.21 -5.66
CA MET A 247 5.05 17.32 -7.01
C MET A 247 5.08 15.95 -7.73
N PRO A 248 4.78 15.94 -9.04
CA PRO A 248 5.07 14.77 -9.86
C PRO A 248 6.57 14.64 -10.09
N GLY A 249 7.13 13.50 -9.73
CA GLY A 249 8.52 13.15 -10.01
C GLY A 249 9.49 13.35 -8.82
N PRO A 250 10.68 12.74 -8.92
CA PRO A 250 11.60 12.61 -7.78
C PRO A 250 12.58 13.78 -7.60
N LEU A 251 12.69 14.68 -8.58
CA LEU A 251 13.77 15.67 -8.63
C LEU A 251 13.42 16.93 -7.85
N ARG A 252 14.43 17.50 -7.21
CA ARG A 252 14.38 18.84 -6.62
C ARG A 252 15.03 19.86 -7.53
N ASP A 253 14.46 21.05 -7.55
CA ASP A 253 14.94 22.20 -8.30
C ASP A 253 16.30 22.70 -7.80
N TYR A 254 16.58 22.56 -6.50
CA TYR A 254 17.85 22.93 -5.89
C TYR A 254 18.97 21.86 -6.01
N TRP A 255 18.67 20.67 -6.54
CA TRP A 255 19.69 19.62 -6.68
C TRP A 255 20.73 19.95 -7.75
N GLN A 256 22.01 19.88 -7.38
CA GLN A 256 23.16 20.15 -8.24
C GLN A 256 23.85 18.84 -8.63
N LEU A 257 23.17 18.04 -9.46
CA LEU A 257 23.61 16.68 -9.85
C LEU A 257 24.90 16.66 -10.69
N ASP A 258 25.34 17.80 -11.20
CA ASP A 258 26.64 17.99 -11.85
C ASP A 258 27.83 17.91 -10.87
N ARG A 259 27.58 18.06 -9.56
CA ARG A 259 28.58 17.83 -8.50
C ARG A 259 28.83 16.36 -8.19
N LEU A 260 28.06 15.45 -8.79
CA LEU A 260 28.27 14.02 -8.67
C LEU A 260 29.27 13.54 -9.71
N ASP A 261 29.94 12.44 -9.40
CA ASP A 261 30.73 11.75 -10.40
C ASP A 261 29.82 11.21 -11.54
N PRO A 262 30.32 11.05 -12.77
CA PRO A 262 29.50 10.61 -13.89
C PRO A 262 28.80 9.26 -13.66
N HIS A 263 29.44 8.36 -12.91
CA HIS A 263 28.89 7.05 -12.58
C HIS A 263 27.74 7.15 -11.58
N GLY A 264 27.90 7.91 -10.50
CA GLY A 264 26.86 8.16 -9.50
C GLY A 264 25.65 8.88 -10.11
N ARG A 265 25.88 9.88 -10.96
CA ARG A 265 24.79 10.57 -11.67
C ARG A 265 23.97 9.63 -12.56
N LEU A 266 24.64 8.74 -13.29
CA LEU A 266 23.96 7.74 -14.13
C LEU A 266 23.17 6.74 -13.28
N LEU A 267 23.76 6.26 -12.18
CA LEU A 267 23.12 5.30 -11.29
C LEU A 267 21.87 5.90 -10.64
N LEU A 268 22.00 7.11 -10.07
CA LEU A 268 20.90 7.84 -9.45
C LEU A 268 19.73 8.07 -10.42
N GLY A 269 20.02 8.48 -11.66
CA GLY A 269 18.98 8.68 -12.68
C GLY A 269 18.16 7.42 -13.01
N LYS A 270 18.70 6.21 -12.74
CA LYS A 270 17.98 4.95 -12.87
C LYS A 270 17.20 4.56 -11.61
N LEU A 271 17.67 4.99 -10.45
CA LEU A 271 17.10 4.61 -9.15
C LEU A 271 15.93 5.52 -8.74
N LEU A 272 16.03 6.83 -8.97
CA LEU A 272 15.01 7.79 -8.55
C LEU A 272 13.59 7.46 -9.05
N PRO A 273 13.36 7.07 -10.34
CA PRO A 273 12.01 6.70 -10.80
C PRO A 273 11.45 5.44 -10.13
N VAL A 274 12.32 4.58 -9.59
CA VAL A 274 11.93 3.35 -8.87
C VAL A 274 11.71 3.62 -7.38
N TRP A 275 12.25 4.74 -6.89
CA TRP A 275 12.06 5.17 -5.51
C TRP A 275 10.79 5.98 -5.32
N ASP A 276 10.40 6.75 -6.33
CA ASP A 276 9.24 7.64 -6.28
C ASP A 276 7.92 6.90 -6.51
N GLY A 277 7.08 6.83 -5.48
CA GLY A 277 5.71 6.32 -5.60
C GLY A 277 4.69 7.36 -6.08
N GLY A 278 5.13 8.56 -6.44
CA GLY A 278 4.29 9.64 -6.96
C GLY A 278 3.76 10.61 -5.88
N PRO A 279 2.97 11.61 -6.29
CA PRO A 279 2.46 12.66 -5.41
C PRO A 279 1.78 12.13 -4.16
N VAL A 280 2.05 12.77 -3.02
CA VAL A 280 1.44 12.46 -1.74
C VAL A 280 0.44 13.55 -1.38
N GLU A 281 -0.80 13.17 -1.08
CA GLU A 281 -1.78 14.11 -0.54
C GLU A 281 -1.42 14.45 0.91
N VAL A 282 -1.13 15.73 1.17
CA VAL A 282 -0.75 16.22 2.50
C VAL A 282 -2.00 16.73 3.22
N GLU A 283 -2.41 15.98 4.24
CA GLU A 283 -3.61 16.25 5.05
C GLU A 283 -3.40 17.43 6.02
N GLY A 284 -2.18 17.57 6.56
CA GLY A 284 -1.83 18.64 7.49
C GLY A 284 -0.34 18.91 7.53
N THR A 285 0.05 19.86 8.37
CA THR A 285 1.46 20.25 8.54
C THR A 285 1.93 20.08 9.98
N VAL A 286 3.24 19.92 10.15
CA VAL A 286 3.93 19.89 11.46
C VAL A 286 5.06 20.91 11.49
N GLY A 287 5.39 21.44 12.66
CA GLY A 287 6.45 22.43 12.84
C GLY A 287 7.18 22.30 14.18
N GLU A 288 8.22 23.12 14.39
CA GLU A 288 9.03 23.12 15.62
C GLU A 288 8.19 23.07 16.90
N GLY A 289 8.52 22.14 17.79
CA GLY A 289 7.90 22.04 19.12
C GLY A 289 6.57 21.28 19.15
N GLU A 290 5.97 20.97 18.00
CA GLU A 290 4.78 20.12 17.94
C GLU A 290 5.07 18.68 18.37
N ARG A 291 4.04 17.94 18.75
CA ARG A 291 4.17 16.59 19.32
C ARG A 291 3.67 15.51 18.36
N ILE A 292 4.49 14.50 18.15
CA ILE A 292 4.15 13.27 17.42
C ILE A 292 4.36 12.11 18.38
N ALA A 293 3.25 11.57 18.91
CA ALA A 293 3.27 10.67 20.06
C ALA A 293 4.16 11.24 21.19
N ASP A 294 5.18 10.50 21.61
CA ASP A 294 6.10 10.90 22.66
C ASP A 294 7.31 11.72 22.18
N PHE A 295 7.33 12.17 20.92
CA PHE A 295 8.41 12.98 20.35
C PHE A 295 8.01 14.44 20.14
N THR A 296 8.98 15.33 20.30
CA THR A 296 8.93 16.74 19.90
C THR A 296 9.53 16.89 18.51
N VAL A 297 8.85 17.61 17.62
CA VAL A 297 9.35 17.96 16.28
C VAL A 297 10.46 19.01 16.40
N VAL A 298 11.56 18.78 15.68
CA VAL A 298 12.72 19.67 15.61
C VAL A 298 13.00 19.99 14.15
N GLU A 299 12.89 21.25 13.77
CA GLU A 299 13.28 21.74 12.45
C GLU A 299 14.81 21.69 12.31
N LEU A 300 15.25 21.06 11.22
CA LEU A 300 16.64 20.80 10.88
C LEU A 300 16.91 21.13 9.40
N PRO A 301 16.57 22.35 8.92
CA PRO A 301 16.63 22.71 7.51
C PRO A 301 18.07 22.67 6.96
N GLY A 302 18.19 22.57 5.64
CA GLY A 302 19.45 22.67 4.92
C GLY A 302 19.62 21.56 3.89
N HIS A 303 19.33 20.31 4.24
CA HIS A 303 19.20 19.26 3.22
C HIS A 303 17.97 19.53 2.34
N ALA A 304 16.81 19.65 3.00
CA ALA A 304 15.59 20.20 2.45
C ALA A 304 15.19 21.48 3.22
N PRO A 305 14.45 22.43 2.60
CA PRO A 305 14.07 23.69 3.24
C PRO A 305 13.18 23.49 4.47
N GLY A 306 12.36 22.44 4.51
CA GLY A 306 11.52 22.08 5.64
C GLY A 306 11.87 20.74 6.28
N LEU A 307 13.14 20.34 6.28
CA LEU A 307 13.52 19.09 6.94
C LEU A 307 13.22 19.17 8.45
N VAL A 308 12.52 18.16 8.96
CA VAL A 308 12.25 17.96 10.39
C VAL A 308 12.80 16.63 10.88
N GLY A 309 13.22 16.62 12.14
CA GLY A 309 13.49 15.43 12.95
C GLY A 309 12.54 15.35 14.13
N LEU A 310 12.63 14.25 14.86
CA LEU A 310 11.89 13.97 16.08
C LEU A 310 12.88 13.72 17.22
N PHE A 311 12.66 14.37 18.37
CA PHE A 311 13.45 14.19 19.58
C PHE A 311 12.57 13.80 20.75
N ARG A 312 12.95 12.76 21.48
CA ARG A 312 12.24 12.31 22.69
C ARG A 312 13.11 12.56 23.91
N GLU A 313 12.63 13.39 24.82
CA GLU A 313 13.40 13.84 25.99
C GLU A 313 13.67 12.71 27.01
N SER A 314 12.76 11.73 27.12
CA SER A 314 12.82 10.69 28.16
C SER A 314 14.03 9.75 28.03
N ASP A 315 14.43 9.42 26.80
CA ASP A 315 15.60 8.59 26.50
C ASP A 315 16.65 9.31 25.61
N ARG A 316 16.37 10.56 25.23
CA ARG A 316 17.19 11.40 24.34
C ARG A 316 17.42 10.75 22.98
N LEU A 317 16.44 10.01 22.48
CA LEU A 317 16.45 9.43 21.15
C LEU A 317 16.12 10.50 20.11
N ALA A 318 16.96 10.62 19.09
CA ALA A 318 16.72 11.49 17.93
C ALA A 318 16.53 10.65 16.67
N LEU A 319 15.44 10.87 15.95
CA LEU A 319 15.17 10.34 14.60
C LEU A 319 15.20 11.52 13.64
N VAL A 320 16.18 11.61 12.74
CA VAL A 320 16.55 12.92 12.17
C VAL A 320 16.53 13.00 10.65
N SER A 321 15.93 12.00 10.00
CA SER A 321 15.88 11.94 8.53
C SER A 321 17.27 12.27 7.97
N ASP A 322 17.34 13.13 6.96
CA ASP A 322 18.58 13.49 6.28
C ASP A 322 19.34 14.68 6.88
N CYS A 323 19.16 14.97 8.18
CA CYS A 323 19.97 15.99 8.86
C CYS A 323 21.49 15.69 8.77
N PHE A 324 21.88 14.40 8.81
CA PHE A 324 23.24 13.95 8.56
C PHE A 324 23.26 12.56 7.92
N TYR A 325 24.39 12.21 7.29
CA TYR A 325 24.64 10.87 6.76
C TYR A 325 25.70 10.12 7.57
N THR A 326 25.50 8.80 7.70
CA THR A 326 26.52 7.84 8.15
C THR A 326 27.01 6.96 7.02
N LEU A 327 26.71 7.33 5.77
CA LEU A 327 27.22 6.70 4.56
C LEU A 327 27.62 7.75 3.53
N ASP A 328 28.53 7.38 2.63
CA ASP A 328 28.80 8.14 1.42
C ASP A 328 27.83 7.68 0.34
N ILE A 329 26.93 8.54 -0.10
CA ILE A 329 25.84 8.18 -1.00
C ILE A 329 26.28 7.78 -2.42
N GLN A 330 27.50 8.15 -2.85
CA GLN A 330 28.02 7.77 -4.17
C GLN A 330 28.66 6.37 -4.13
N THR A 331 29.33 6.03 -3.03
CA THR A 331 30.07 4.76 -2.87
C THR A 331 29.36 3.74 -1.99
N SER A 332 28.30 4.15 -1.29
CA SER A 332 27.62 3.42 -0.22
C SER A 332 28.52 2.99 0.96
N ILE A 333 29.72 3.55 1.08
CA ILE A 333 30.65 3.23 2.17
C ILE A 333 30.17 3.91 3.46
N LYS A 334 29.91 3.10 4.47
CA LYS A 334 29.49 3.55 5.80
C LYS A 334 30.63 4.18 6.59
N GLY A 335 30.31 5.06 7.53
CA GLY A 335 31.26 5.68 8.45
C GLY A 335 30.59 6.61 9.46
N GLY A 336 31.39 7.52 10.05
CA GLY A 336 30.86 8.50 11.00
C GLY A 336 29.91 9.53 10.37
N PRO A 337 29.19 10.29 11.21
CA PRO A 337 28.28 11.33 10.76
C PRO A 337 29.03 12.36 9.92
N ARG A 338 28.38 12.85 8.86
CA ARG A 338 28.86 13.89 7.95
C ARG A 338 27.68 14.71 7.45
N VAL A 339 27.98 15.94 7.05
CA VAL A 339 27.02 16.78 6.33
C VAL A 339 26.56 16.05 5.07
N PRO A 340 25.27 16.06 4.73
CA PRO A 340 24.79 15.44 3.50
C PRO A 340 25.48 16.04 2.27
N HIS A 341 25.54 15.26 1.19
CA HIS A 341 26.34 15.63 0.03
C HIS A 341 25.81 16.94 -0.62
N PRO A 342 26.67 17.92 -0.94
CA PRO A 342 26.23 19.24 -1.43
C PRO A 342 25.45 19.23 -2.75
N ALA A 343 25.40 18.10 -3.46
CA ALA A 343 24.55 17.94 -4.64
C ALA A 343 23.05 17.87 -4.29
N PHE A 344 22.72 17.50 -3.05
CA PHE A 344 21.35 17.25 -2.60
C PHE A 344 20.86 18.26 -1.56
N ASN A 345 21.74 19.13 -1.07
CA ASN A 345 21.36 20.15 -0.08
C ASN A 345 20.76 21.37 -0.77
N HIS A 346 19.65 21.84 -0.23
CA HIS A 346 19.17 23.20 -0.45
C HIS A 346 20.21 24.24 0.01
N ASP A 347 20.74 24.08 1.23
CA ASP A 347 21.81 24.91 1.80
C ASP A 347 22.74 24.06 2.70
N THR A 348 24.01 23.95 2.30
CA THR A 348 25.00 23.13 3.00
C THR A 348 25.48 23.75 4.31
N ASP A 349 25.52 25.08 4.42
CA ASP A 349 25.93 25.74 5.65
C ASP A 349 24.79 25.72 6.67
N GLN A 350 23.55 25.89 6.21
CA GLN A 350 22.37 25.66 7.05
C GLN A 350 22.28 24.21 7.54
N ALA A 351 22.60 23.22 6.69
CA ALA A 351 22.66 21.82 7.12
C ALA A 351 23.71 21.60 8.25
N ARG A 352 24.83 22.32 8.23
CA ARG A 352 25.81 22.30 9.32
C ARG A 352 25.25 22.90 10.60
N ASP A 353 24.51 24.00 10.49
CA ASP A 353 23.85 24.63 11.63
C ASP A 353 22.80 23.72 12.25
N SER A 354 22.03 23.00 11.44
CA SER A 354 21.08 21.97 11.90
C SER A 354 21.78 20.82 12.62
N ILE A 355 22.94 20.35 12.12
CA ILE A 355 23.74 19.34 12.85
C ILE A 355 24.25 19.89 14.19
N ARG A 356 24.63 21.18 14.27
CA ARG A 356 25.02 21.83 15.54
C ARG A 356 23.84 21.96 16.50
N LYS A 357 22.67 22.36 15.99
CA LYS A 357 21.40 22.42 16.74
C LYS A 357 21.09 21.05 17.34
N LEU A 358 21.15 19.99 16.53
CA LEU A 358 20.94 18.61 16.99
C LEU A 358 21.97 18.20 18.05
N ALA A 359 23.26 18.52 17.86
CA ALA A 359 24.30 18.21 18.84
C ALA A 359 24.05 18.89 20.20
N ALA A 360 23.52 20.12 20.20
CA ALA A 360 23.19 20.86 21.41
C ALA A 360 22.01 20.26 22.20
N LEU A 361 21.17 19.45 21.56
CA LEU A 361 20.16 18.62 22.23
C LEU A 361 20.78 17.42 22.96
N GLU A 362 22.10 17.22 22.84
CA GLU A 362 22.91 16.12 23.41
C GLU A 362 22.20 14.74 23.35
N PRO A 363 21.81 14.25 22.16
CA PRO A 363 21.13 12.98 22.03
C PRO A 363 21.98 11.80 22.55
N SER A 364 21.34 10.84 23.20
CA SER A 364 21.98 9.57 23.59
C SER A 364 22.18 8.66 22.37
N ALA A 365 21.27 8.73 21.40
CA ALA A 365 21.36 8.05 20.12
C ALA A 365 20.70 8.92 19.03
N ALA A 366 21.35 9.03 17.87
CA ALA A 366 20.82 9.73 16.70
C ALA A 366 20.73 8.78 15.51
N TRP A 367 19.51 8.59 15.01
CA TRP A 367 19.17 7.69 13.91
C TRP A 367 18.83 8.52 12.65
N PRO A 368 19.69 8.49 11.63
CA PRO A 368 19.46 9.20 10.38
C PRO A 368 18.53 8.43 9.44
N GLY A 369 18.03 9.09 8.40
CA GLY A 369 17.23 8.52 7.32
C GLY A 369 17.92 7.37 6.57
N HIS A 370 19.26 7.29 6.66
CA HIS A 370 20.01 6.20 6.07
C HIS A 370 21.06 5.51 6.93
N ALA A 371 21.18 4.20 6.74
CA ALA A 371 22.20 3.35 7.35
C ALA A 371 22.22 3.45 8.89
N ASP A 372 23.40 3.39 9.49
CA ASP A 372 23.55 3.07 10.90
C ASP A 372 23.46 4.32 11.78
N PRO A 373 23.02 4.19 13.05
CA PRO A 373 22.93 5.30 13.97
C PRO A 373 24.29 5.77 14.47
N VAL A 374 24.27 6.91 15.17
CA VAL A 374 25.36 7.36 16.03
C VAL A 374 24.92 7.16 17.49
N THR A 375 25.56 6.25 18.21
CA THR A 375 25.21 5.87 19.59
C THR A 375 26.33 6.12 20.61
N GLU A 376 27.54 6.43 20.14
CA GLU A 376 28.71 6.68 20.97
C GLU A 376 29.24 8.08 20.69
N ASP A 377 29.60 8.83 21.74
CA ASP A 377 30.10 10.20 21.66
C ASP A 377 29.27 11.10 20.73
N VAL A 378 27.94 10.94 20.77
CA VAL A 378 27.03 11.45 19.73
C VAL A 378 27.22 12.95 19.52
N ARG A 379 27.16 13.75 20.59
CA ARG A 379 27.39 15.19 20.55
C ARG A 379 28.72 15.55 19.86
N THR A 380 29.83 15.02 20.37
CA THR A 380 31.18 15.30 19.84
C THR A 380 31.32 14.92 18.37
N ARG A 381 30.74 13.78 17.97
CA ARG A 381 30.77 13.31 16.59
C ARG A 381 29.95 14.19 15.66
N LEU A 382 28.78 14.67 16.10
CA LEU A 382 27.95 15.61 15.34
C LEU A 382 28.64 16.99 15.23
N GLU A 383 29.19 17.53 16.32
CA GLU A 383 29.97 18.78 16.29
C GLU A 383 31.13 18.68 15.29
N ARG A 384 31.85 17.55 15.30
CA ARG A 384 32.94 17.28 14.35
C ARG A 384 32.44 17.17 12.90
N ALA A 385 31.28 16.57 12.69
CA ALA A 385 30.65 16.47 11.37
C ALA A 385 30.34 17.86 10.81
N ALA A 386 29.74 18.73 11.62
CA ALA A 386 29.41 20.11 11.25
C ALA A 386 30.65 20.99 11.00
N ALA A 387 31.77 20.73 11.70
CA ALA A 387 33.00 21.52 11.59
C ALA A 387 33.87 21.19 10.36
N ARG A 388 33.80 19.97 9.81
CA ARG A 388 34.69 19.55 8.71
C ARG A 388 34.32 20.27 7.41
N PRO A 389 35.23 21.03 6.76
CA PRO A 389 34.98 21.56 5.43
C PRO A 389 34.63 20.40 4.49
N SER A 390 33.67 20.62 3.59
CA SER A 390 33.34 19.68 2.52
C SER A 390 34.65 19.41 1.78
N ARG A 391 35.19 18.18 1.84
CA ARG A 391 36.34 17.84 1.00
C ARG A 391 35.90 18.10 -0.44
N ARG A 392 36.58 19.01 -1.14
CA ARG A 392 36.49 19.08 -2.60
C ARG A 392 36.90 17.70 -3.11
N VAL A 393 35.94 16.97 -3.66
CA VAL A 393 36.19 15.76 -4.45
C VAL A 393 36.65 16.21 -5.83
#